data_AF-A0A2N3E8V5-F1
#
_entry.id   AF-A0A2N3E8V5-F1
#
_cell.length_a   1.000
_cell.length_b   1.000
_cell.length_c   1.000
_cell.angle_alpha   90.00
_cell.angle_beta   90.00
_cell.angle_gamma   90.00
#
_symmetry.space_group_name_H-M   'P 1'
#
loop_
_entity.id
_entity.type
_entity.pdbx_description
1 polymer ?
#
loop_
_entity_poly.entity_id
_entity_poly.type
_entity_poly.pdbx_seq_one_letter_code
_entity_poly.pdbx_strand_id
1 'polypeptide(L)' 'MLSRTADSLYWLARYMERAESLARILRVTDRLSLMPSGTDADGSEWHSAVVVSGCEEEFYAKHEEATPENVIS' A
#
# COMPACT_ATOMS: atom_id res chain seq x y z
N MET A 1 -30.89 -19.09 -2.75
CA MET A 1 -29.44 -19.42 -2.78
C MET A 1 -28.61 -18.52 -3.70
N LEU A 2 -29.18 -17.85 -4.73
CA LEU A 2 -28.46 -16.87 -5.56
C LEU A 2 -28.00 -15.59 -4.83
N SER A 3 -28.75 -15.17 -3.80
CA SER A 3 -28.45 -13.94 -3.05
C SER A 3 -27.12 -14.02 -2.29
N ARG A 4 -26.76 -15.18 -1.72
CA ARG A 4 -25.52 -15.33 -0.96
C ARG A 4 -24.29 -15.39 -1.87
N THR A 5 -24.41 -16.06 -3.02
CA THR A 5 -23.33 -16.09 -4.01
C THR A 5 -23.11 -14.71 -4.65
N ALA A 6 -24.18 -13.96 -4.91
CA ALA A 6 -24.08 -12.59 -5.42
C ALA A 6 -23.40 -11.66 -4.40
N ASP A 7 -23.75 -11.78 -3.11
CA ASP A 7 -23.11 -11.04 -2.03
C ASP A 7 -21.62 -11.39 -1.89
N SER A 8 -21.26 -12.67 -1.96
CA SER A 8 -19.85 -13.10 -1.94
C SER A 8 -19.06 -12.55 -3.13
N LEU A 9 -19.63 -12.53 -4.34
CA LEU A 9 -18.98 -11.98 -5.53
C LEU A 9 -18.81 -10.46 -5.44
N TYR A 10 -19.79 -9.75 -4.87
CA TYR A 10 -19.70 -8.31 -4.65
C TYR A 10 -18.51 -7.96 -3.76
N TRP A 11 -18.40 -8.61 -2.60
CA TRP A 11 -17.28 -8.37 -1.70
C TRP A 11 -15.94 -8.77 -2.31
N LEU A 12 -15.89 -9.91 -3.01
CA LEU A 12 -14.68 -10.34 -3.71
C LEU A 12 -14.22 -9.29 -4.74
N ALA A 13 -15.12 -8.78 -5.57
CA ALA A 13 -14.81 -7.73 -6.53
C ALA A 13 -14.26 -6.48 -5.83
N ARG A 14 -14.90 -6.05 -4.73
CA ARG A 14 -14.45 -4.89 -3.96
C ARG A 14 -13.06 -5.09 -3.34
N TYR A 15 -12.76 -6.29 -2.84
CA TYR A 15 -11.43 -6.62 -2.31
C TYR A 15 -10.39 -6.68 -3.43
N MET A 16 -10.73 -7.20 -4.61
CA MET A 16 -9.83 -7.19 -5.78
C MET A 16 -9.49 -5.77 -6.22
N GLU A 17 -10.48 -4.87 -6.31
CA GLU A 17 -10.23 -3.45 -6.64
C GLU A 17 -9.31 -2.79 -5.61
N ARG A 18 -9.53 -3.04 -4.31
CA ARG A 18 -8.68 -2.49 -3.25
C ARG A 18 -7.26 -3.05 -3.33
N ALA A 19 -7.10 -4.35 -3.61
CA ALA A 19 -5.80 -4.98 -3.80
C ALA A 19 -5.07 -4.40 -5.02
N GLU A 20 -5.75 -4.19 -6.15
CA GLU A 20 -5.17 -3.55 -7.33
C GLU A 20 -4.72 -2.11 -7.03
N SER A 21 -5.55 -1.35 -6.31
CA SER A 21 -5.20 0.01 -5.90
C SER A 21 -3.93 0.05 -5.04
N LEU A 22 -3.79 -0.85 -4.07
CA LEU A 22 -2.59 -0.96 -3.23
C LEU A 22 -1.36 -1.39 -4.05
N ALA A 23 -1.49 -2.37 -4.94
CA ALA A 23 -0.41 -2.80 -5.81
C ALA A 23 0.08 -1.65 -6.73
N ARG A 24 -0.84 -0.80 -7.19
CA ARG A 24 -0.51 0.39 -8.01
C ARG A 24 0.26 1.42 -7.21
N ILE A 25 -0.14 1.69 -5.96
CA ILE A 25 0.59 2.57 -5.04
C ILE A 25 2.02 2.06 -4.85
N LEU A 26 2.16 0.78 -4.43
CA LEU A 26 3.47 0.17 -4.21
C LEU A 26 4.38 0.25 -5.44
N ARG A 27 3.84 -0.04 -6.64
CA ARG A 27 4.60 0.02 -7.89
C ARG A 27 5.10 1.43 -8.22
N VAL A 28 4.29 2.46 -7.94
CA VAL A 28 4.69 3.85 -8.17
C VAL A 28 5.73 4.29 -7.14
N THR A 29 5.53 3.95 -5.87
CA THR A 29 6.48 4.23 -4.78
C THR A 29 7.84 3.58 -5.05
N ASP A 30 7.86 2.30 -5.41
CA ASP A 30 9.08 1.58 -5.77
C ASP A 30 9.83 2.30 -6.90
N ARG A 31 9.13 2.65 -7.98
CA ARG A 31 9.71 3.40 -9.09
C ARG A 31 10.27 4.77 -8.68
N LEU A 32 9.57 5.50 -7.80
CA LEU A 32 10.01 6.81 -7.31
C LEU A 32 11.24 6.69 -6.43
N SER A 33 11.30 5.68 -5.56
CA SER A 33 12.44 5.43 -4.68
C SER A 33 13.75 5.10 -5.44
N LEU A 34 13.64 4.62 -6.67
CA LEU A 34 14.79 4.35 -7.55
C LEU A 34 15.23 5.58 -8.37
N MET A 35 14.48 6.69 -8.36
CA MET A 35 14.87 7.90 -9.08
C MET A 35 15.93 8.66 -8.28
N PRO A 36 16.94 9.27 -8.94
CA PRO A 36 17.90 10.13 -8.24
C PRO A 36 17.18 11.37 -7.71
N SER A 37 16.78 11.33 -6.44
CA SER A 37 16.22 12.46 -5.71
C SER A 37 17.34 13.10 -4.87
N GLY A 38 17.44 14.43 -4.92
CA GLY A 38 18.52 15.15 -4.24
C GLY A 38 18.43 14.98 -2.72
N THR A 39 19.54 14.57 -2.11
CA THR A 39 20.02 14.53 -0.70
C THR A 39 19.04 14.32 0.49
N ASP A 40 17.75 14.66 0.41
CA ASP A 40 16.78 14.65 1.54
C ASP A 40 15.57 13.71 1.31
N ALA A 41 15.59 12.87 0.28
CA ALA A 41 14.43 12.07 -0.12
C ALA A 41 14.43 10.63 0.39
N ASP A 42 15.55 10.10 0.87
CA ASP A 42 15.65 8.72 1.36
C ASP A 42 14.63 8.48 2.49
N GLY A 43 13.57 7.72 2.20
CA GLY A 43 12.51 7.32 3.15
C GLY A 43 11.17 8.06 3.04
N SER A 44 11.11 9.18 2.31
CA SER A 44 9.88 9.99 2.18
C SER A 44 8.78 9.33 1.33
N GLU A 45 9.17 8.63 0.26
CA GLU A 45 8.22 8.02 -0.68
C GLU A 45 7.48 6.84 -0.05
N TRP A 46 8.19 6.04 0.75
CA TRP A 46 7.63 4.88 1.43
C TRP A 46 6.74 5.28 2.60
N HIS A 47 7.11 6.33 3.36
CA HIS A 47 6.20 6.95 4.31
C HIS A 47 4.91 7.44 3.63
N SER A 48 5.04 8.14 2.49
CA SER A 48 3.89 8.60 1.72
C SER A 48 2.99 7.45 1.25
N ALA A 49 3.56 6.31 0.87
CA ALA A 49 2.82 5.11 0.48
C ALA A 49 1.98 4.54 1.64
N VAL A 50 2.57 4.49 2.85
CA VAL A 50 1.89 4.04 4.06
C VAL A 50 0.73 4.97 4.40
N VAL A 51 0.94 6.29 4.36
CA VAL A 51 -0.11 7.29 4.64
C VAL A 51 -1.27 7.15 3.64
N VAL A 52 -0.98 7.07 2.33
CA VAL A 52 -2.03 6.96 1.29
C VAL A 52 -2.79 5.63 1.36
N SER A 53 -2.15 4.55 1.83
CA SER A 53 -2.82 3.26 2.03
C SER A 53 -3.87 3.28 3.14
N GLY A 54 -3.80 4.28 4.04
CA GLY A 54 -4.67 4.42 5.20
C GLY A 54 -4.34 3.47 6.36
N CYS A 55 -3.16 2.84 6.34
CA CYS A 55 -2.72 1.87 7.34
C CYS A 55 -1.63 2.41 8.28
N GLU A 56 -1.48 3.74 8.37
CA GLU A 56 -0.37 4.39 9.09
C GLU A 56 -0.29 3.99 10.56
N GLU A 57 -1.39 4.08 11.29
CA GLU A 57 -1.45 3.74 12.72
C GLU A 57 -1.07 2.27 12.97
N GLU A 58 -1.62 1.37 12.15
CA GLU A 58 -1.39 -0.08 12.25
C GLU A 58 0.05 -0.47 11.85
N PHE A 59 0.65 0.26 10.91
CA PHE A 59 2.02 0.09 10.47
C PHE A 59 3.01 0.54 11.53
N TYR A 60 2.86 1.77 12.05
CA TYR A 60 3.78 2.34 13.04
C TYR A 60 3.62 1.73 14.44
N ALA A 61 2.54 0.99 14.69
CA ALA A 61 2.45 0.11 15.86
C ALA A 61 3.45 -1.06 15.82
N LYS A 62 3.99 -1.42 14.65
CA LYS A 62 4.88 -2.58 14.43
C LYS A 62 6.27 -2.22 13.91
N HIS A 63 6.39 -1.14 13.15
CA HIS A 63 7.64 -0.72 12.50
C HIS A 63 7.94 0.73 12.86
N GLU A 64 9.19 1.05 13.19
CA GLU A 64 9.59 2.42 13.53
C GLU A 64 9.76 3.30 12.28
N GLU A 65 10.14 2.70 11.15
CA GLU A 65 10.46 3.43 9.92
C GLU A 65 9.83 2.75 8.70
N ALA A 66 9.32 3.58 7.77
CA ALA A 66 8.75 3.11 6.52
C ALA A 66 9.85 2.88 5.48
N THR A 67 10.63 1.82 5.67
CA THR A 67 11.62 1.37 4.68
C THR A 67 10.96 0.42 3.66
N PRO A 68 11.52 0.24 2.45
CA PRO A 68 11.01 -0.73 1.48
C PRO A 68 10.85 -2.14 2.09
N GLU A 69 11.81 -2.55 2.91
CA GLU A 69 11.81 -3.86 3.58
C GLU A 69 10.65 -3.99 4.57
N ASN A 70 10.40 -2.96 5.39
CA ASN A 70 9.31 -2.97 6.36
C ASN A 70 7.92 -2.89 5.71
N VAL A 71 7.80 -2.24 4.54
CA VAL A 71 6.51 -2.07 3.85
C VAL A 71 6.13 -3.31 3.02
N ILE A 72 7.10 -4.07 2.52
CA ILE A 72 6.86 -5.24 1.66
C ILE A 72 6.83 -6.57 2.45
N SER A 73 7.46 -6.63 3.63
CA SER A 73 7.51 -7.82 4.49
C SER A 73 6.18 -8.15 5.17
#